data_AF-A0A9W9WQ22-F1
#
_entry.id   AF-A0A9W9WQ22-F1
#
_cell.length_a   1.000
_cell.length_b   1.000
_cell.length_c   1.000
_cell.angle_alpha   90.00
_cell.angle_beta   90.00
_cell.angle_gamma   90.00
#
_symmetry.space_group_name_H-M   'P 1'
#
loop_
_entity.id
_entity.type
_entity.pdbx_description
1 polymer ?
#
loop_
_entity_poly.entity_id
_entity_poly.type
_entity_poly.pdbx_seq_one_letter_code
_entity_poly.pdbx_strand_id
1 'polypeptide(L)'
;MKHADIRTFLKHYPPRRVGTDMQALMRGLEPDSAMMRAVTRMGRWIDTRRPRELTEEQRASVESAPELQEAIQKRDRLAQKLKLQGKYSLKKLDRLDRLKRNVTNTRNRLLYDLRKRVRDEFDSDQAVIDIERQLGGSALHDEETKEILRTEEQMLPQQIFLLEKLTTWPTSLSLEAEWRRRNEAVEAVRMYCDVREGGPRRGRRYKKQAHPPTDGTL
;
A
#
# COMPACT_ATOMS: atom_id res chain seq x y z
N MET A 1 32.22 -15.53 -21.97
CA MET A 1 30.74 -15.44 -21.87
C MET A 1 30.38 -14.57 -20.67
N LYS A 2 29.62 -13.48 -20.85
CA LYS A 2 29.26 -12.57 -19.75
C LYS A 2 28.26 -13.18 -18.73
N HIS A 3 27.73 -14.36 -19.01
CA HIS A 3 26.72 -15.06 -18.18
C HIS A 3 27.29 -15.89 -17.02
N ALA A 4 28.61 -15.99 -16.87
CA ALA A 4 29.23 -16.75 -15.78
C ALA A 4 29.24 -15.98 -14.43
N ASP A 5 29.04 -14.66 -14.46
CA ASP A 5 29.01 -13.83 -13.26
C ASP A 5 27.56 -13.64 -12.77
N ILE A 6 27.30 -14.03 -11.52
CA ILE A 6 26.02 -13.84 -10.85
C ILE A 6 25.60 -12.36 -10.81
N ARG A 7 26.54 -11.42 -10.82
CA ARG A 7 26.25 -9.97 -10.91
C ARG A 7 25.62 -9.62 -12.26
N THR A 8 26.06 -10.26 -13.34
CA THR A 8 25.47 -10.06 -14.67
C THR A 8 24.07 -10.66 -14.73
N PHE A 9 23.85 -11.82 -14.09
CA PHE A 9 22.52 -12.38 -13.90
C PHE A 9 21.65 -11.36 -13.14
N LEU A 10 22.02 -10.99 -11.92
CA LEU A 10 21.27 -10.08 -11.05
C LEU A 10 20.96 -8.69 -11.66
N LYS A 11 21.81 -8.21 -12.57
CA LYS A 11 21.64 -6.90 -13.23
C LYS A 11 20.70 -6.95 -14.43
N HIS A 12 20.68 -8.05 -15.17
CA HIS A 12 20.01 -8.13 -16.48
C HIS A 12 18.84 -9.11 -16.55
N TYR A 13 18.72 -10.05 -15.61
CA TYR A 13 17.80 -11.19 -15.71
C TYR A 13 16.71 -11.28 -14.63
N PRO A 14 16.91 -10.89 -13.36
CA PRO A 14 15.82 -10.76 -12.42
C PRO A 14 15.22 -9.36 -12.55
N PRO A 15 13.97 -9.25 -13.02
CA PRO A 15 13.28 -7.99 -12.97
C PRO A 15 13.04 -7.63 -11.50
N ARG A 16 13.65 -6.53 -11.02
CA ARG A 16 13.46 -6.00 -9.64
C ARG A 16 12.00 -5.65 -9.32
N ARG A 17 11.12 -5.70 -10.32
CA ARG A 17 9.68 -5.53 -10.20
C ARG A 17 9.02 -6.66 -10.96
N VAL A 18 8.04 -7.34 -10.36
CA VAL A 18 7.14 -8.30 -11.04
C VAL A 18 6.19 -7.55 -11.98
N GLY A 19 6.75 -6.80 -12.93
CA GLY A 19 6.03 -6.09 -13.98
C GLY A 19 6.17 -6.76 -15.34
N THR A 20 6.94 -7.86 -15.39
CA THR A 20 7.16 -8.68 -16.59
C THR A 20 6.31 -9.93 -16.48
N ASP A 21 5.55 -10.24 -17.52
CA ASP A 21 4.73 -11.45 -17.59
C ASP A 21 5.64 -12.67 -17.81
N MET A 22 6.13 -13.23 -16.70
CA MET A 22 7.04 -14.38 -16.73
C MET A 22 6.36 -15.62 -17.31
N GLN A 23 5.03 -15.76 -17.16
CA GLN A 23 4.31 -16.90 -17.73
C GLN A 23 4.25 -16.82 -19.25
N ALA A 24 3.91 -15.65 -19.81
CA ALA A 24 3.95 -15.45 -21.27
C ALA A 24 5.36 -15.68 -21.81
N LEU A 25 6.38 -15.11 -21.15
CA LEU A 25 7.76 -15.24 -21.58
C LEU A 25 8.27 -16.70 -21.56
N MET A 26 7.94 -17.47 -20.51
CA MET A 26 8.25 -18.91 -20.43
C MET A 26 7.55 -19.72 -21.53
N ARG A 27 6.38 -19.26 -22.00
CA ARG A 27 5.60 -19.90 -23.06
C ARG A 27 5.96 -19.39 -24.46
N GLY A 28 6.93 -18.49 -24.60
CA GLY A 28 7.29 -17.86 -25.88
C GLY A 28 6.19 -16.95 -26.46
N LEU A 29 5.30 -16.45 -25.60
CA LEU A 29 4.22 -15.53 -25.94
C LEU A 29 4.64 -14.08 -25.69
N GLU A 30 4.00 -13.15 -26.40
CA GLU A 30 4.17 -11.72 -26.16
C GLU A 30 3.68 -11.35 -24.74
N PRO A 31 4.51 -10.67 -23.92
CA PRO A 31 4.16 -10.30 -22.56
C PRO A 31 2.98 -9.31 -22.48
N ASP A 32 1.95 -9.61 -21.69
CA ASP A 32 0.87 -8.65 -21.46
C ASP A 32 1.25 -7.59 -20.41
N SER A 33 1.92 -6.54 -20.88
CA SER A 33 2.33 -5.42 -20.05
C SER A 33 1.17 -4.64 -19.43
N ALA A 34 -0.03 -4.70 -20.01
CA ALA A 34 -1.21 -4.01 -19.50
C ALA A 34 -1.80 -4.78 -18.32
N MET A 35 -1.94 -6.09 -18.45
CA MET A 35 -2.33 -6.99 -17.37
C MET A 35 -1.35 -6.91 -16.21
N MET A 36 -0.04 -6.98 -16.47
CA MET A 36 0.96 -6.88 -15.40
C MET A 36 0.88 -5.55 -14.65
N ARG A 37 0.73 -4.42 -15.36
CA ARG A 37 0.50 -3.11 -14.72
C ARG A 37 -0.77 -3.07 -13.89
N ALA A 38 -1.85 -3.71 -14.36
CA ALA A 38 -3.10 -3.80 -13.61
C ALA A 38 -2.90 -4.61 -12.32
N VAL A 39 -2.31 -5.80 -12.40
CA VAL A 39 -2.03 -6.66 -11.24
C VAL A 39 -1.11 -5.97 -10.24
N THR A 40 -0.03 -5.32 -10.69
CA THR A 40 0.86 -4.57 -9.80
C THR A 40 0.14 -3.40 -9.13
N ARG A 41 -0.79 -2.72 -9.82
CA ARG A 41 -1.61 -1.66 -9.21
C ARG A 41 -2.58 -2.20 -8.17
N MET A 42 -3.21 -3.35 -8.45
CA MET A 42 -4.10 -4.01 -7.49
C MET A 42 -3.34 -4.46 -6.25
N GLY A 43 -2.17 -5.09 -6.40
CA GLY A 43 -1.36 -5.54 -5.27
C GLY A 43 -1.01 -4.41 -4.30
N ARG A 44 -0.69 -3.22 -4.82
CA ARG A 44 -0.43 -2.00 -4.01
C ARG A 44 -1.65 -1.51 -3.22
N TRP A 45 -2.85 -1.87 -3.64
CA TRP A 45 -4.10 -1.49 -2.97
C TRP A 45 -4.59 -2.61 -2.04
N ILE A 46 -4.34 -3.86 -2.39
CA ILE A 46 -4.70 -5.04 -1.60
C ILE A 46 -3.91 -5.10 -0.30
N ASP A 47 -2.61 -4.79 -0.30
CA ASP A 47 -1.85 -4.76 0.95
C ASP A 47 -2.32 -3.59 1.83
N THR A 48 -3.06 -3.94 2.89
CA THR A 48 -3.65 -2.97 3.82
C THR A 48 -2.63 -2.41 4.80
N ARG A 49 -1.48 -3.09 4.98
CA ARG A 49 -0.35 -2.62 5.79
C ARG A 49 0.38 -1.44 5.13
N ARG A 50 0.24 -1.29 3.81
CA ARG A 50 0.88 -0.22 3.05
C ARG A 50 0.39 1.16 3.51
N PRO A 51 1.25 2.06 3.99
CA PRO A 51 0.84 3.37 4.52
C PRO A 51 0.05 4.21 3.51
N ARG A 52 -1.26 4.38 3.77
CA ARG A 52 -2.17 5.20 2.96
C ARG A 52 -2.14 6.66 3.40
N GLU A 53 -2.10 6.88 4.70
CA GLU A 53 -2.07 8.19 5.34
C GLU A 53 -0.82 8.35 6.21
N LEU A 54 -0.48 9.60 6.51
CA LEU A 54 0.56 9.91 7.48
C LEU A 54 -0.05 9.86 8.88
N THR A 55 0.70 9.32 9.85
CA THR A 55 0.35 9.37 11.27
C THR A 55 0.33 10.81 11.78
N GLU A 56 -0.33 11.04 12.91
CA GLU A 56 -0.38 12.39 13.51
C GLU A 56 1.02 12.89 13.89
N GLU A 57 1.90 12.00 14.35
CA GLU A 57 3.31 12.32 14.64
C GLU A 57 4.07 12.76 13.37
N GLN A 58 3.88 12.05 12.27
CA GLN A 58 4.47 12.40 10.97
C GLN A 58 3.95 13.75 10.47
N ARG A 59 2.65 14.03 10.64
CA ARG A 59 2.06 15.34 10.30
C ARG A 59 2.65 16.44 11.19
N ALA A 60 2.79 16.21 12.49
CA ALA A 60 3.40 17.15 13.43
C ALA A 60 4.87 17.45 13.12
N SER A 61 5.62 16.46 12.62
CA SER A 61 6.99 16.65 12.14
C SER A 61 7.05 17.66 10.97
N VAL A 62 6.08 17.60 10.05
CA VAL A 62 6.00 18.57 8.93
C VAL A 62 5.64 19.96 9.41
N GLU A 63 4.76 20.11 10.41
CA GLU A 63 4.45 21.42 10.97
C GLU A 63 5.68 22.08 11.62
N SER A 64 6.59 21.28 12.18
CA SER A 64 7.85 21.77 12.77
C SER A 64 8.94 22.08 11.72
N ALA A 65 8.70 21.83 10.43
CA ALA A 65 9.71 22.02 9.39
C ALA A 65 10.12 23.50 9.23
N PRO A 66 11.43 23.81 9.16
CA PRO A 66 11.92 25.19 9.15
C PRO A 66 11.38 25.99 7.96
N GLU A 67 11.28 25.38 6.79
CA GLU A 67 10.74 26.02 5.58
C GLU A 67 9.27 26.46 5.75
N LEU A 68 8.44 25.61 6.36
CA LEU A 68 7.04 25.92 6.61
C LEU A 68 6.90 27.01 7.68
N GLN A 69 7.70 26.93 8.74
CA GLN A 69 7.75 27.94 9.79
C GLN A 69 8.18 29.32 9.25
N GLU A 70 9.16 29.37 8.35
CA GLU A 70 9.52 30.61 7.67
C GLU A 70 8.38 31.19 6.83
N ALA A 71 7.66 30.35 6.09
CA ALA A 71 6.52 30.78 5.29
C ALA A 71 5.39 31.35 6.18
N ILE A 72 5.12 30.68 7.30
CA ILE A 72 4.16 31.11 8.33
C ILE A 72 4.58 32.46 8.92
N GLN A 73 5.83 32.60 9.34
CA GLN A 73 6.35 33.86 9.90
C GLN A 73 6.27 35.01 8.89
N LYS A 74 6.60 34.77 7.62
CA LYS A 74 6.49 35.80 6.55
C LYS A 74 5.05 36.27 6.38
N ARG A 75 4.08 35.35 6.38
CA ARG A 75 2.64 35.66 6.34
C ARG A 75 2.21 36.46 7.56
N ASP A 76 2.58 36.02 8.76
CA ASP A 76 2.11 36.60 10.02
C ASP A 76 2.67 38.00 10.26
N ARG A 77 3.95 38.23 9.93
CA ARG A 77 4.55 39.57 9.95
C ARG A 77 3.81 40.55 9.05
N LEU A 78 3.41 40.13 7.85
CA LEU A 78 2.65 40.99 6.96
C LEU A 78 1.22 41.22 7.48
N ALA A 79 0.56 40.18 7.98
CA ALA A 79 -0.78 40.27 8.55
C ALA A 79 -0.83 41.23 9.76
N GLN A 80 0.15 41.14 10.67
CA GLN A 80 0.27 42.04 11.82
C GLN A 80 0.50 43.49 11.40
N LYS A 81 1.42 43.74 10.45
CA LYS A 81 1.66 45.09 9.90
C LYS A 81 0.40 45.69 9.29
N LEU A 82 -0.41 44.89 8.62
CA LEU A 82 -1.67 45.35 8.03
C LEU A 82 -2.73 45.68 9.09
N LYS A 83 -2.84 44.86 10.14
CA LYS A 83 -3.74 45.12 11.26
C LYS A 83 -3.41 46.44 11.96
N LEU A 84 -2.13 46.71 12.20
CA LEU A 84 -1.66 47.94 12.87
C LEU A 84 -1.87 49.20 12.03
N GLN A 85 -1.73 49.10 10.70
CA GLN A 85 -1.85 50.27 9.82
C GLN A 85 -3.30 50.68 9.53
N GLY A 86 -4.29 49.82 9.77
CA GLY A 86 -5.72 50.10 9.55
C GLY A 86 -6.14 50.40 8.11
N LYS A 87 -5.19 50.46 7.16
CA LYS A 87 -5.41 50.80 5.74
C LYS A 87 -4.93 49.68 4.84
N TYR A 88 -5.87 49.09 4.11
CA TYR A 88 -5.62 48.00 3.18
C TYR A 88 -5.47 48.53 1.76
N SER A 89 -4.25 48.48 1.22
CA SER A 89 -4.04 48.65 -0.22
C SER A 89 -4.33 47.32 -0.91
N LEU A 90 -5.00 47.37 -2.07
CA LEU A 90 -5.31 46.21 -2.91
C LEU A 90 -4.05 45.37 -3.20
N LYS A 91 -2.91 46.02 -3.46
CA LYS A 91 -1.61 45.36 -3.67
C LYS A 91 -1.11 44.62 -2.43
N LYS A 92 -1.35 45.16 -1.23
CA LYS A 92 -0.92 44.52 0.02
C LYS A 92 -1.83 43.33 0.39
N LEU A 93 -3.13 43.41 0.09
CA LEU A 93 -4.07 42.30 0.24
C LEU A 93 -3.68 41.13 -0.69
N ASP A 94 -3.43 41.39 -1.98
CA ASP A 94 -2.96 40.35 -2.91
C ASP A 94 -1.65 39.71 -2.43
N ARG A 95 -0.70 40.52 -1.92
CA ARG A 95 0.54 40.00 -1.34
C ARG A 95 0.27 39.07 -0.14
N LEU A 96 -0.66 39.43 0.74
CA LEU A 96 -1.05 38.56 1.86
C LEU A 96 -1.65 37.25 1.37
N ASP A 97 -2.50 37.28 0.36
CA ASP A 97 -3.12 36.08 -0.20
C ASP A 97 -2.12 35.20 -0.95
N ARG A 98 -1.09 35.78 -1.58
CA ARG A 98 0.05 35.01 -2.11
C ARG A 98 0.82 34.32 -0.99
N LEU A 99 1.05 34.98 0.14
CA LEU A 99 1.74 34.37 1.29
C LEU A 99 0.90 33.26 1.94
N LYS A 100 -0.42 33.44 2.05
CA LYS A 100 -1.33 32.37 2.50
C LYS A 100 -1.25 31.16 1.57
N ARG A 101 -1.33 31.38 0.25
CA ARG A 101 -1.16 30.32 -0.77
C ARG A 101 0.20 29.65 -0.64
N ASN A 102 1.26 30.41 -0.43
CA ASN A 102 2.60 29.85 -0.25
C ASN A 102 2.67 28.91 0.96
N VAL A 103 2.12 29.31 2.12
CA VAL A 103 2.05 28.45 3.31
C VAL A 103 1.30 27.14 3.01
N THR A 104 0.14 27.22 2.38
CA THR A 104 -0.65 26.01 2.02
C THR A 104 0.11 25.12 1.03
N ASN A 105 0.74 25.71 0.01
CA ASN A 105 1.50 24.98 -1.00
C ASN A 105 2.74 24.30 -0.42
N THR A 106 3.52 25.01 0.41
CA THR A 106 4.68 24.45 1.10
C THR A 106 4.27 23.30 2.02
N ARG A 107 3.21 23.48 2.81
CA ARG A 107 2.68 22.41 3.67
C ARG A 107 2.29 21.18 2.85
N ASN A 108 1.50 21.35 1.81
CA ASN A 108 1.03 20.25 0.98
C ASN A 108 2.18 19.53 0.27
N ARG A 109 3.19 20.28 -0.19
CA ARG A 109 4.40 19.71 -0.80
C ARG A 109 5.17 18.85 0.20
N LEU A 110 5.44 19.38 1.40
CA LEU A 110 6.17 18.64 2.44
C LEU A 110 5.41 17.39 2.90
N LEU A 111 4.08 17.47 3.06
CA LEU A 111 3.25 16.31 3.37
C LEU A 111 3.28 15.27 2.24
N TYR A 112 3.24 15.70 0.98
CA TYR A 112 3.36 14.82 -0.17
C TYR A 112 4.72 14.12 -0.21
N ASP A 113 5.80 14.88 -0.02
CA ASP A 113 7.18 14.36 -0.04
C ASP A 113 7.42 13.37 1.11
N LEU A 114 6.91 13.66 2.31
CA LEU A 114 6.99 12.73 3.44
C LEU A 114 6.18 11.46 3.17
N ARG A 115 4.94 11.59 2.68
CA ARG A 115 4.10 10.43 2.33
C ARG A 115 4.74 9.56 1.27
N LYS A 116 5.39 10.19 0.28
CA LYS A 116 6.13 9.48 -0.76
C LYS A 116 7.30 8.70 -0.15
N ARG A 117 8.13 9.33 0.68
CA ARG A 117 9.25 8.66 1.36
C ARG A 117 8.82 7.47 2.19
N VAL A 118 7.83 7.65 3.07
CA VAL A 118 7.29 6.57 3.91
C VAL A 118 6.80 5.38 3.07
N ARG A 119 6.16 5.65 1.93
CA ARG A 119 5.70 4.59 1.02
C ARG A 119 6.85 3.93 0.26
N ASP A 120 7.85 4.69 -0.15
CA ASP A 120 9.00 4.16 -0.88
C ASP A 120 9.87 3.29 0.05
N GLU A 121 10.02 3.68 1.33
CA GLU A 121 10.66 2.88 2.39
C GLU A 121 9.89 1.57 2.63
N PHE A 122 8.57 1.64 2.83
CA PHE A 122 7.74 0.45 2.97
C PHE A 122 7.83 -0.47 1.74
N ASP A 123 7.68 0.08 0.52
CA ASP A 123 7.72 -0.70 -0.72
C ASP A 123 9.12 -1.33 -0.96
N SER A 124 10.19 -0.77 -0.39
CA SER A 124 11.55 -1.30 -0.44
C SER A 124 11.73 -2.46 0.53
N ASP A 125 11.30 -2.28 1.78
CA ASP A 125 11.75 -3.12 2.89
C ASP A 125 10.75 -4.22 3.21
N GLN A 126 9.45 -3.98 3.02
CA GLN A 126 8.41 -4.93 3.42
C GLN A 126 8.54 -6.27 2.71
N ALA A 127 8.93 -6.27 1.43
CA ALA A 127 9.15 -7.50 0.68
C ALA A 127 10.28 -8.35 1.28
N VAL A 128 11.35 -7.73 1.77
CA VAL A 128 12.46 -8.43 2.43
C VAL A 128 11.99 -9.02 3.77
N ILE A 129 11.30 -8.21 4.57
CA ILE A 129 10.73 -8.63 5.86
C ILE A 129 9.79 -9.83 5.68
N ASP A 130 8.90 -9.77 4.68
CA ASP A 130 7.95 -10.85 4.41
C ASP A 130 8.67 -12.14 3.96
N ILE A 131 9.75 -12.04 3.14
CA ILE A 131 10.58 -13.19 2.74
C ILE A 131 11.31 -13.79 3.95
N GLU A 132 11.90 -12.96 4.81
CA GLU A 132 12.61 -13.43 6.00
C GLU A 132 11.67 -14.15 6.98
N ARG A 133 10.45 -13.62 7.18
CA ARG A 133 9.39 -14.29 7.95
C ARG A 133 9.00 -15.63 7.34
N GLN A 134 8.84 -15.70 6.01
CA GLN A 134 8.54 -16.95 5.32
C GLN A 134 9.63 -18.00 5.55
N LEU A 135 10.90 -17.63 5.38
CA LEU A 135 12.05 -18.51 5.62
C LEU A 135 12.18 -18.93 7.09
N GLY A 136 11.77 -18.07 8.02
CA GLY A 136 11.67 -18.37 9.45
C GLY A 136 10.50 -19.29 9.83
N GLY A 137 9.66 -19.71 8.87
CA GLY A 137 8.49 -20.56 9.11
C GLY A 137 7.31 -19.83 9.75
N SER A 138 7.32 -18.50 9.72
CA SER A 138 6.34 -17.63 10.39
C SER A 138 5.59 -16.72 9.42
N ALA A 139 5.37 -17.20 8.18
CA ALA A 139 4.74 -16.46 7.07
C ALA A 139 3.40 -15.78 7.43
N LEU A 140 2.58 -16.41 8.28
CA LEU A 140 1.26 -15.92 8.72
C LEU A 140 1.11 -15.96 10.24
N HIS A 141 2.21 -15.91 11.00
CA HIS A 141 2.18 -16.11 12.46
C HIS A 141 1.80 -14.86 13.25
N ASP A 142 1.76 -13.68 12.62
CA ASP A 142 1.39 -12.44 13.28
C ASP A 142 -0.12 -12.39 13.52
N GLU A 143 -0.55 -12.31 14.79
CA GLU A 143 -1.97 -12.23 15.14
C GLU A 143 -2.64 -11.01 14.52
N GLU A 144 -1.92 -9.90 14.31
CA GLU A 144 -2.44 -8.74 13.58
C GLU A 144 -2.82 -9.12 12.15
N THR A 145 -1.98 -9.91 11.47
CA THR A 145 -2.26 -10.38 10.11
C THR A 145 -3.46 -11.32 10.09
N LYS A 146 -3.57 -12.22 11.08
CA LYS A 146 -4.73 -13.12 11.20
C LYS A 146 -6.02 -12.35 11.50
N GLU A 147 -5.97 -11.32 12.32
CA GLU A 147 -7.11 -10.47 12.64
C GLU A 147 -7.60 -9.67 11.43
N ILE A 148 -6.68 -9.17 10.60
CA ILE A 148 -6.98 -8.52 9.31
C ILE A 148 -7.70 -9.51 8.37
N LEU A 149 -7.18 -10.74 8.23
CA LEU A 149 -7.82 -11.77 7.38
C LEU A 149 -9.24 -12.12 7.86
N ARG A 150 -9.46 -12.17 9.19
CA ARG A 150 -10.79 -12.40 9.78
C ARG A 150 -11.73 -11.22 9.53
N THR A 151 -11.24 -9.98 9.68
CA THR A 151 -12.09 -8.79 9.73
C THR A 151 -12.34 -8.20 8.34
N GLU A 152 -11.28 -7.96 7.58
CA GLU A 152 -11.35 -7.28 6.28
C GLU A 152 -11.70 -8.25 5.15
N GLU A 153 -11.05 -9.42 5.14
CA GLU A 153 -11.29 -10.44 4.11
C GLU A 153 -12.48 -11.34 4.46
N GLN A 154 -12.93 -11.33 5.71
CA GLN A 154 -14.00 -12.19 6.22
C GLN A 154 -13.69 -13.68 6.00
N MET A 155 -12.41 -14.04 6.08
CA MET A 155 -11.97 -15.42 5.93
C MET A 155 -12.40 -16.25 7.15
N LEU A 156 -12.79 -17.49 6.89
CA LEU A 156 -13.10 -18.45 7.95
C LEU A 156 -11.82 -18.86 8.69
N PRO A 157 -11.88 -19.16 10.00
CA PRO A 157 -10.71 -19.61 10.76
C PRO A 157 -9.97 -20.78 10.12
N GLN A 158 -10.70 -21.72 9.51
CA GLN A 158 -10.16 -22.88 8.81
C GLN A 158 -9.39 -22.47 7.53
N GLN A 159 -9.83 -21.42 6.83
CA GLN A 159 -9.12 -20.89 5.66
C GLN A 159 -7.79 -20.26 6.07
N ILE A 160 -7.80 -19.48 7.16
CA ILE A 160 -6.60 -18.84 7.69
C ILE A 160 -5.60 -19.92 8.15
N PHE A 161 -6.08 -20.94 8.87
CA PHE A 161 -5.25 -22.06 9.30
C PHE A 161 -4.67 -22.85 8.12
N LEU A 162 -5.47 -23.08 7.08
CA LEU A 162 -5.01 -23.72 5.85
C LEU A 162 -3.89 -22.91 5.19
N LEU A 163 -4.09 -21.61 4.99
CA LEU A 163 -3.08 -20.73 4.41
C LEU A 163 -1.81 -20.72 5.25
N GLU A 164 -1.94 -20.63 6.58
CA GLU A 164 -0.80 -20.65 7.51
C GLU A 164 0.05 -21.90 7.31
N LYS A 165 -0.56 -23.09 7.30
CA LYS A 165 0.18 -24.35 7.15
C LYS A 165 0.73 -24.58 5.74
N LEU A 166 0.01 -24.18 4.69
CA LEU A 166 0.48 -24.34 3.30
C LEU A 166 1.61 -23.37 2.94
N THR A 167 1.69 -22.21 3.58
CA THR A 167 2.72 -21.18 3.31
C THR A 167 3.93 -21.28 4.23
N THR A 168 3.97 -22.28 5.12
CA THR A 168 5.12 -22.54 6.00
C THR A 168 6.28 -23.20 5.22
N TRP A 169 7.49 -22.67 5.35
CA TRP A 169 8.70 -23.24 4.75
C TRP A 169 9.48 -24.16 5.72
N PRO A 170 10.32 -25.08 5.21
CA PRO A 170 11.19 -25.88 6.06
C PRO A 170 12.22 -24.99 6.77
N THR A 171 12.16 -24.95 8.10
CA THR A 171 13.06 -24.14 8.94
C THR A 171 14.29 -24.90 9.41
N SER A 172 14.33 -26.22 9.21
CA SER A 172 15.45 -27.07 9.56
C SER A 172 15.73 -28.10 8.46
N LEU A 173 16.94 -28.63 8.43
CA LEU A 173 17.34 -29.71 7.52
C LEU A 173 16.92 -31.10 8.04
N SER A 174 16.16 -31.18 9.14
CA SER A 174 15.70 -32.44 9.70
C SER A 174 14.53 -33.01 8.91
N LEU A 175 14.68 -34.26 8.48
CA LEU A 175 13.61 -35.00 7.80
C LEU A 175 12.35 -35.10 8.66
N GLU A 176 12.50 -35.31 9.97
CA GLU A 176 11.37 -35.46 10.90
C GLU A 176 10.58 -34.15 11.04
N ALA A 177 11.28 -33.02 11.11
CA ALA A 177 10.64 -31.71 11.17
C ALA A 177 9.87 -31.40 9.87
N GLU A 178 10.42 -31.76 8.72
CA GLU A 178 9.75 -31.60 7.43
C GLU A 178 8.53 -32.52 7.29
N TRP A 179 8.62 -33.76 7.77
CA TRP A 179 7.47 -34.67 7.84
C TRP A 179 6.37 -34.12 8.74
N ARG A 180 6.72 -33.58 9.92
CA ARG A 180 5.75 -32.95 10.82
C ARG A 180 5.04 -31.78 10.15
N ARG A 181 5.79 -30.87 9.52
CA ARG A 181 5.23 -29.73 8.78
C ARG A 181 4.25 -30.18 7.69
N ARG A 182 4.61 -31.21 6.91
CA ARG A 182 3.74 -31.76 5.86
C ARG A 182 2.48 -32.39 6.44
N ASN A 183 2.60 -33.14 7.53
CA ASN A 183 1.44 -33.75 8.18
C ASN A 183 0.47 -32.67 8.72
N GLU A 184 1.00 -31.61 9.32
CA GLU A 184 0.18 -30.47 9.75
C GLU A 184 -0.54 -29.78 8.58
N ALA A 185 0.13 -29.64 7.43
CA ALA A 185 -0.50 -29.11 6.22
C ALA A 185 -1.60 -30.03 5.68
N VAL A 186 -1.40 -31.35 5.71
CA VAL A 186 -2.42 -32.33 5.31
C VAL A 186 -3.63 -32.26 6.23
N GLU A 187 -3.42 -32.18 7.55
CA GLU A 187 -4.54 -32.00 8.51
C GLU A 187 -5.27 -30.67 8.29
N ALA A 188 -4.54 -29.59 7.95
CA ALA A 188 -5.16 -28.32 7.61
C ALA A 188 -6.07 -28.42 6.37
N VAL A 189 -5.60 -29.10 5.32
CA VAL A 189 -6.41 -29.38 4.12
C VAL A 189 -7.64 -30.19 4.48
N ARG A 190 -7.47 -31.27 5.25
CA ARG A 190 -8.58 -32.12 5.69
C ARG A 190 -9.65 -31.31 6.43
N MET A 191 -9.25 -30.50 7.41
CA MET A 191 -10.17 -29.64 8.16
C MET A 191 -10.90 -28.63 7.27
N TYR A 192 -10.24 -28.15 6.22
CA TYR A 192 -10.85 -27.22 5.29
C TYR A 192 -11.87 -27.89 4.35
N CYS A 193 -11.65 -29.14 3.95
CA CYS A 193 -12.56 -29.87 3.05
C CYS A 193 -13.99 -29.99 3.59
N ASP A 194 -14.17 -29.96 4.91
CA ASP A 194 -15.50 -30.01 5.55
C ASP A 194 -16.22 -28.64 5.55
N VAL A 195 -15.53 -27.57 5.12
CA VAL A 195 -16.05 -26.20 5.12
C VAL A 195 -16.78 -25.92 3.81
N ARG A 196 -18.06 -25.56 3.91
CA ARG A 196 -18.82 -25.03 2.77
C ARG A 196 -18.48 -23.56 2.56
N GLU A 197 -17.67 -23.29 1.54
CA GLU A 197 -17.51 -21.93 1.01
C GLU A 197 -18.87 -21.42 0.50
N GLY A 198 -19.27 -20.23 0.94
CA GLY A 198 -20.49 -19.59 0.45
C GLY A 198 -20.45 -19.35 -1.07
N GLY A 199 -21.61 -19.09 -1.68
CA GLY A 199 -21.67 -18.73 -3.09
C GLY A 199 -20.91 -17.42 -3.42
N PRO A 200 -20.65 -17.14 -4.71
CA PRO A 200 -19.93 -15.93 -5.13
C PRO A 200 -20.49 -14.69 -4.46
N ARG A 201 -19.60 -13.81 -3.94
CA ARG A 201 -20.01 -12.53 -3.35
C ARG A 201 -20.94 -11.83 -4.33
N ARG A 202 -22.23 -11.72 -3.98
CA ARG A 202 -23.21 -11.01 -4.81
C ARG A 202 -22.69 -9.58 -4.98
N GLY A 203 -22.31 -9.23 -6.20
CA GLY A 203 -21.75 -7.92 -6.51
C GLY A 203 -22.64 -6.79 -5.96
N ARG A 204 -22.01 -5.65 -5.65
CA ARG A 204 -22.69 -4.43 -5.24
C ARG A 204 -23.77 -4.11 -6.29
N ARG A 205 -25.05 -4.15 -5.89
CA ARG A 205 -26.16 -3.79 -6.79
C ARG A 205 -25.89 -2.40 -7.35
N TYR A 206 -25.89 -2.28 -8.68
CA TYR A 206 -25.80 -0.99 -9.37
C TYR A 206 -26.93 -0.10 -8.83
N LYS A 207 -26.60 0.99 -8.13
CA LYS A 207 -27.59 2.00 -7.78
C LYS A 207 -28.05 2.63 -9.11
N LYS A 208 -29.24 2.29 -9.58
CA LYS A 208 -29.91 3.06 -10.64
C LYS A 208 -29.96 4.51 -10.16
N GLN A 209 -29.35 5.41 -10.92
CA GLN A 209 -29.53 6.83 -10.69
C GLN A 209 -31.02 7.11 -10.85
N ALA A 210 -31.65 7.66 -9.81
CA ALA A 210 -33.01 8.15 -9.93
C ALA A 210 -32.97 9.31 -10.93
N HIS A 211 -33.56 9.13 -12.11
CA HIS A 211 -33.81 10.25 -13.00
C HIS A 211 -34.79 11.21 -12.29
N PRO A 212 -34.51 12.52 -12.29
CA PRO A 212 -35.47 13.49 -11.77
C PRO A 212 -36.75 13.42 -12.63
N PRO A 213 -37.93 13.63 -12.03
CA PRO A 213 -39.18 13.65 -12.79
C PRO A 213 -39.10 14.79 -13.81
N THR A 214 -39.31 14.45 -15.08
CA THR A 214 -39.60 15.41 -16.14
C THR A 214 -40.98 16.00 -15.85
N ASP A 215 -41.00 17.25 -15.39
CA ASP A 215 -42.21 18.07 -15.37
C ASP A 215 -42.74 18.19 -16.80
N GLY A 216 -43.87 17.55 -17.06
CA GLY A 216 -44.64 17.72 -18.29
C GLY A 216 -45.50 18.97 -18.17
N THR A 217 -45.12 20.01 -18.90
CA THR A 217 -46.01 21.14 -19.21
C THR A 217 -46.39 21.04 -20.68
N LEU A 218 -47.66 20.75 -20.95
CA LEU A 218 -48.47 21.36 -22.01
C LEU A 218 -49.92 21.41 -21.51
#